data_AF-A0A0B7NDT5-F1
#
_entry.id   AF-A0A0B7NDT5-F1
#
_cell.length_a   1.000
_cell.length_b   1.000
_cell.length_c   1.000
_cell.angle_alpha   90.00
_cell.angle_beta   90.00
_cell.angle_gamma   90.00
#
_symmetry.space_group_name_H-M   'P 1'
#
loop_
_entity.id
_entity.type
_entity.pdbx_description
1 polymer ?
#
loop_
_entity_poly.entity_id
_entity_poly.type
_entity_poly.pdbx_seq_one_letter_code
_entity_poly.pdbx_strand_id
1 'polypeptide(L)'
;MRAENQQCPHAKWDRLKGYIRKLTQSYCLNRASWRQRRLGTLQSQRNAIIRQHKQQPYILNTLLRDVESELANLQRKLAEMSILRAVKTWIDNNERDVGYLQRTIEQRVSKQQFTNIIHPSTGVTCSSTSDKVEAVHHFYQDLYADEPIHHLP
;
A
#
# COMPACT_ATOMS: atom_id res chain seq x y z
N MET A 1 39.67 -18.01 -46.79
CA MET A 1 40.02 -17.07 -45.71
C MET A 1 38.87 -17.01 -44.70
N ARG A 2 38.95 -17.77 -43.60
CA ARG A 2 38.02 -17.64 -42.47
C ARG A 2 38.57 -16.54 -41.58
N ALA A 3 37.92 -15.38 -41.57
CA ALA A 3 38.16 -14.39 -40.53
C ALA A 3 37.59 -14.98 -39.24
N GLU A 4 38.47 -15.53 -38.41
CA GLU A 4 38.12 -15.93 -37.05
C GLU A 4 37.62 -14.69 -36.31
N ASN A 5 36.35 -14.82 -35.92
CA ASN A 5 35.56 -13.85 -35.19
C ASN A 5 36.13 -13.72 -33.76
N GLN A 6 37.29 -13.08 -33.63
CA GLN A 6 37.97 -12.82 -32.37
C GLN A 6 37.24 -11.68 -31.64
N GLN A 7 36.00 -11.93 -31.21
CA GLN A 7 35.27 -10.98 -30.38
C GLN A 7 36.01 -10.87 -29.04
N CYS A 8 36.55 -9.67 -28.76
CA CYS A 8 37.29 -9.36 -27.54
C CYS A 8 36.57 -9.94 -26.30
N PRO A 9 37.25 -10.64 -25.38
CA PRO A 9 36.64 -11.23 -24.18
C PRO A 9 35.74 -10.24 -23.41
N HIS A 10 36.11 -8.96 -23.40
CA HIS A 10 35.32 -7.89 -22.80
C HIS A 10 33.95 -7.71 -23.46
N ALA A 11 33.89 -7.74 -24.79
CA ALA A 11 32.63 -7.61 -25.55
C ALA A 11 31.68 -8.79 -25.31
N LYS A 12 32.23 -10.02 -25.14
CA LYS A 12 31.44 -11.19 -24.75
C LYS A 12 30.88 -11.02 -23.33
N TRP A 13 31.70 -10.52 -22.41
CA TRP A 13 31.31 -10.22 -21.04
C TRP A 13 30.24 -9.15 -20.94
N ASP A 14 30.34 -8.07 -21.71
CA ASP A 14 29.33 -7.01 -21.77
C ASP A 14 27.99 -7.51 -22.32
N ARG A 15 28.04 -8.36 -23.35
CA ARG A 15 26.83 -9.00 -23.89
C ARG A 15 26.14 -9.87 -22.84
N LEU A 16 26.92 -10.67 -22.09
CA LEU A 16 26.39 -11.50 -21.00
C LEU A 16 25.77 -10.64 -19.90
N LYS A 17 26.48 -9.60 -19.42
CA LYS A 17 25.96 -8.65 -18.44
C LYS A 17 24.65 -8.01 -18.92
N GLY A 18 24.58 -7.63 -20.19
CA GLY A 18 23.37 -7.09 -20.81
C GLY A 18 22.20 -8.09 -20.82
N TYR A 19 22.47 -9.36 -21.13
CA TYR A 19 21.45 -10.41 -21.09
C TYR A 19 20.94 -10.67 -19.67
N ILE A 20 21.84 -10.84 -18.71
CA ILE A 20 21.50 -11.03 -17.29
C ILE A 20 20.64 -9.86 -16.80
N ARG A 21 21.05 -8.62 -17.10
CA ARG A 21 20.28 -7.41 -16.74
C ARG A 21 18.85 -7.47 -17.28
N LYS A 22 18.66 -7.79 -18.56
CA LYS A 22 17.32 -7.86 -19.17
C LYS A 22 16.48 -8.97 -18.54
N LEU A 23 17.07 -10.14 -18.30
CA LEU A 23 16.41 -11.26 -17.65
C LEU A 23 15.97 -10.89 -16.23
N THR A 24 16.87 -10.30 -15.43
CA THR A 24 16.58 -9.85 -14.07
C THR A 24 15.48 -8.79 -14.07
N GLN A 25 15.54 -7.80 -14.96
CA GLN A 25 14.50 -6.76 -15.08
C GLN A 25 13.14 -7.37 -15.41
N SER A 26 13.07 -8.24 -16.42
CA SER A 26 11.84 -8.93 -16.81
C SER A 26 11.27 -9.76 -15.65
N TYR A 27 12.12 -10.55 -14.99
CA TYR A 27 11.72 -11.34 -13.83
C TYR A 27 11.16 -10.46 -12.71
N CYS A 28 11.86 -9.37 -12.37
CA CYS A 28 11.43 -8.45 -11.31
C CYS A 28 10.09 -7.76 -11.62
N LEU A 29 9.89 -7.31 -12.86
CA LEU A 29 8.63 -6.71 -13.31
C LEU A 29 7.49 -7.73 -13.29
N ASN A 30 7.73 -8.94 -13.80
CA ASN A 30 6.75 -10.03 -13.77
C ASN A 30 6.41 -10.46 -12.34
N ARG A 31 7.40 -10.50 -11.44
CA ARG A 31 7.17 -10.82 -10.03
C ARG A 31 6.36 -9.72 -9.34
N ALA A 32 6.62 -8.45 -9.66
CA ALA A 32 5.85 -7.33 -9.13
C ALA A 32 4.38 -7.38 -9.58
N SER A 33 4.14 -7.62 -10.88
CA SER A 33 2.79 -7.76 -11.42
C SER A 33 2.07 -8.98 -10.84
N TRP A 34 2.77 -10.12 -10.68
CA TRP A 34 2.24 -11.30 -10.01
C TRP A 34 1.80 -11.02 -8.58
N ARG A 35 2.60 -10.29 -7.78
CA ARG A 35 2.23 -9.94 -6.39
C ARG A 35 0.96 -9.10 -6.35
N GLN A 36 0.84 -8.12 -7.25
CA GLN A 36 -0.35 -7.26 -7.32
C GLN A 36 -1.60 -8.05 -7.68
N ARG A 37 -1.50 -8.94 -8.69
CA ARG A 37 -2.61 -9.83 -9.06
C ARG A 37 -2.97 -10.77 -7.91
N ARG A 38 -1.97 -11.36 -7.25
CA ARG A 38 -2.19 -12.28 -6.11
C ARG A 38 -2.89 -11.59 -4.94
N LEU A 39 -2.50 -10.36 -4.61
CA LEU A 39 -3.21 -9.55 -3.62
C LEU A 39 -4.69 -9.37 -4.00
N GLY A 40 -4.96 -8.97 -5.24
CA GLY A 40 -6.33 -8.80 -5.73
C GLY A 40 -7.14 -10.10 -5.67
N THR A 41 -6.53 -11.24 -6.04
CA THR A 41 -7.17 -12.55 -5.92
C THR A 41 -7.48 -12.91 -4.47
N LEU A 42 -6.54 -12.74 -3.54
CA LEU A 42 -6.73 -13.04 -2.13
C LEU A 42 -7.81 -12.14 -1.49
N GLN A 43 -7.84 -10.85 -1.84
CA GLN A 43 -8.88 -9.93 -1.40
C GLN A 43 -10.26 -10.31 -1.92
N SER A 44 -10.36 -10.70 -3.20
CA SER A 44 -11.61 -11.20 -3.78
C SER A 44 -12.07 -12.50 -3.12
N GLN A 45 -11.15 -13.43 -2.84
CA GLN A 45 -11.44 -14.67 -2.11
C GLN A 45 -11.94 -14.38 -0.69
N ARG A 46 -11.26 -13.50 0.05
CA ARG A 46 -11.69 -13.05 1.38
C ARG A 46 -13.12 -12.51 1.34
N ASN A 47 -13.41 -11.62 0.39
CA ASN A 47 -14.73 -11.01 0.25
C ASN A 47 -15.80 -12.04 -0.13
N ALA A 48 -15.47 -13.02 -0.97
CA ALA A 48 -16.39 -14.11 -1.33
C ALA A 48 -16.74 -14.95 -0.10
N ILE A 49 -15.74 -15.35 0.69
CA ILE A 49 -15.92 -16.13 1.93
C ILE A 49 -16.81 -15.37 2.93
N ILE A 50 -16.55 -14.07 3.13
CA ILE A 50 -17.36 -13.22 4.02
C ILE A 50 -18.82 -13.15 3.55
N ARG A 51 -19.06 -13.02 2.24
CA ARG A 51 -20.42 -12.97 1.69
C ARG A 51 -21.15 -14.30 1.83
N GLN A 52 -20.47 -15.42 1.57
CA GLN A 52 -21.07 -16.76 1.58
C GLN A 52 -21.37 -17.27 3.00
N HIS A 53 -20.49 -16.98 3.96
CA HIS A 53 -20.57 -17.54 5.32
C HIS A 53 -20.90 -16.50 6.39
N LYS A 54 -21.51 -15.37 6.03
CA LYS A 54 -21.86 -14.27 6.95
C LYS A 54 -22.63 -14.74 8.20
N GLN A 55 -23.51 -15.72 8.04
CA GLN A 55 -24.37 -16.26 9.10
C GLN A 55 -23.75 -17.44 9.88
N GLN A 56 -22.54 -17.88 9.50
CA GLN A 56 -21.89 -19.07 10.06
C GLN A 56 -20.48 -18.73 10.55
N PRO A 57 -20.34 -18.07 11.72
CA PRO A 57 -19.08 -17.48 12.17
C PRO A 57 -17.96 -18.51 12.39
N TYR A 58 -18.28 -19.73 12.81
CA TYR A 58 -17.27 -20.79 12.99
C TYR A 58 -16.63 -21.22 11.66
N ILE A 59 -17.46 -21.46 10.63
CA ILE A 59 -17.01 -21.84 9.29
C ILE A 59 -16.28 -20.67 8.63
N LEU A 60 -16.81 -19.46 8.79
CA LEU A 60 -16.21 -18.21 8.31
C LEU A 60 -14.77 -18.03 8.81
N ASN A 61 -14.55 -18.12 10.13
CA ASN A 61 -13.23 -17.95 10.73
C ASN A 61 -12.25 -19.03 10.29
N THR A 62 -12.72 -20.27 10.15
CA THR A 62 -11.89 -21.40 9.70
C THR A 62 -11.38 -21.17 8.27
N LEU A 63 -12.27 -20.76 7.36
CA LEU A 63 -11.92 -20.53 5.96
C LEU A 63 -11.12 -19.23 5.75
N LEU A 64 -11.38 -18.19 6.54
CA LEU A 64 -10.65 -16.93 6.46
C LEU A 64 -9.20 -17.06 6.89
N ARG A 65 -8.92 -17.89 7.91
CA ARG A 65 -7.60 -18.00 8.52
C ARG A 65 -6.46 -18.17 7.51
N ASP A 66 -6.64 -19.08 6.55
CA ASP A 66 -5.59 -19.40 5.58
C ASP A 66 -5.41 -18.27 4.56
N VAL A 67 -6.51 -17.68 4.08
CA VAL A 67 -6.50 -16.54 3.15
C VAL A 67 -5.89 -15.30 3.80
N GLU A 68 -6.24 -15.02 5.05
CA GLU A 68 -5.72 -13.89 5.81
C GLU A 68 -4.25 -14.05 6.16
N SER A 69 -3.81 -15.27 6.49
CA SER A 69 -2.39 -15.58 6.71
C SER A 69 -1.55 -15.31 5.45
N GLU A 70 -2.03 -15.75 4.28
CA GLU A 70 -1.33 -15.51 3.02
C GLU A 70 -1.35 -14.03 2.64
N LEU A 71 -2.48 -13.36 2.81
CA LEU A 71 -2.64 -11.94 2.56
C LEU A 71 -1.67 -11.12 3.43
N ALA A 72 -1.63 -11.41 4.73
CA ALA A 72 -0.74 -10.75 5.68
C ALA A 72 0.73 -10.98 5.32
N ASN A 73 1.10 -12.20 4.91
CA ASN A 73 2.47 -12.50 4.47
C ASN A 73 2.86 -11.69 3.23
N LEU A 74 1.98 -11.63 2.23
CA LEU A 74 2.24 -10.89 1.00
C LEU A 74 2.31 -9.37 1.26
N GLN A 75 1.41 -8.84 2.08
CA GLN A 75 1.42 -7.44 2.49
C GLN A 75 2.69 -7.08 3.28
N ARG A 76 3.11 -7.93 4.22
CA ARG A 76 4.36 -7.75 4.98
C ARG A 76 5.56 -7.64 4.05
N LYS A 77 5.71 -8.58 3.12
CA LYS A 77 6.81 -8.56 2.13
C LYS A 77 6.79 -7.29 1.27
N LEU A 78 5.62 -6.80 0.89
CA LEU A 78 5.50 -5.56 0.12
C LEU A 78 5.88 -4.33 0.96
N ALA A 79 5.51 -4.32 2.24
CA ALA A 79 5.91 -3.27 3.18
C ALA A 79 7.43 -3.27 3.42
N GLU A 80 8.04 -4.42 3.63
CA GLU A 80 9.50 -4.54 3.74
C GLU A 80 10.21 -4.02 2.48
N MET A 81 9.70 -4.40 1.29
CA MET A 81 10.23 -3.91 0.03
C MET A 81 10.07 -2.39 -0.14
N SER A 82 8.96 -1.81 0.31
CA SER A 82 8.74 -0.35 0.22
C SER A 82 9.65 0.40 1.19
N ILE A 83 9.85 -0.12 2.40
CA ILE A 83 10.80 0.41 3.38
C ILE A 83 12.21 0.42 2.78
N LEU A 84 12.67 -0.70 2.22
CA LEU A 84 14.00 -0.79 1.61
C LEU A 84 14.19 0.21 0.47
N ARG A 85 13.17 0.39 -0.38
CA ARG A 85 13.20 1.39 -1.45
C ARG A 85 13.24 2.81 -0.91
N ALA A 86 12.42 3.11 0.09
CA ALA A 86 12.38 4.43 0.71
C ALA A 86 13.72 4.77 1.36
N VAL A 87 14.31 3.83 2.12
CA VAL A 87 15.64 4.00 2.71
C VAL A 87 16.69 4.24 1.63
N LYS A 88 16.70 3.44 0.57
CA LYS A 88 17.62 3.65 -0.56
C LYS A 88 17.45 5.02 -1.20
N THR A 89 16.21 5.39 -1.54
CA THR A 89 15.89 6.68 -2.16
C THR A 89 16.29 7.85 -1.25
N TRP A 90 16.11 7.72 0.05
CA TRP A 90 16.56 8.70 1.02
C TRP A 90 18.08 8.80 1.01
N ILE A 91 18.82 7.70 1.14
CA ILE A 91 20.30 7.73 1.09
C ILE A 91 20.80 8.38 -0.21
N ASP A 92 20.17 8.05 -1.35
CA ASP A 92 20.58 8.56 -2.66
C ASP A 92 20.32 10.08 -2.81
N ASN A 93 19.23 10.62 -2.23
CA ASN A 93 18.71 11.96 -2.54
C ASN A 93 18.63 12.95 -1.36
N ASN A 94 18.74 12.51 -0.10
CA ASN A 94 18.36 13.30 1.08
C ASN A 94 19.09 14.64 1.21
N GLU A 95 20.38 14.70 0.87
CA GLU A 95 21.19 15.93 1.02
C GLU A 95 21.68 16.49 -0.31
N ARG A 96 21.49 15.75 -1.40
CA ARG A 96 22.06 16.08 -2.73
C ARG A 96 21.03 16.64 -3.70
N ASP A 97 19.73 16.46 -3.41
CA ASP A 97 18.65 16.90 -4.31
C ASP A 97 17.72 17.88 -3.58
N VAL A 98 18.00 19.18 -3.74
CA VAL A 98 17.16 20.27 -3.22
C VAL A 98 15.74 20.21 -3.79
N GLY A 99 15.57 19.79 -5.05
CA GLY A 99 14.26 19.63 -5.67
C GLY A 99 13.47 18.45 -5.08
N TYR A 100 14.15 17.37 -4.68
CA TYR A 100 13.53 16.28 -3.94
C TYR A 100 13.02 16.75 -2.57
N LEU A 101 13.81 17.56 -1.84
CA LEU A 101 13.37 18.13 -0.55
C LEU A 101 12.16 19.03 -0.72
N GLN A 102 12.19 19.96 -1.68
CA GLN A 102 11.06 20.85 -1.97
C GLN A 102 9.79 20.05 -2.31
N ARG A 103 9.85 19.11 -3.26
CA ARG A 103 8.71 18.25 -3.62
C ARG A 103 8.21 17.44 -2.43
N THR A 104 9.11 16.93 -1.58
CA THR A 104 8.75 16.17 -0.39
C THR A 104 8.01 17.04 0.63
N ILE A 105 8.45 18.28 0.83
CA ILE A 105 7.77 19.26 1.69
C ILE A 105 6.38 19.59 1.12
N GLU A 106 6.29 19.94 -0.16
CA GLU A 106 5.03 20.26 -0.83
C GLU A 106 4.03 19.10 -0.73
N GLN A 107 4.48 17.86 -0.99
CA GLN A 107 3.65 16.67 -0.83
C GLN A 107 3.20 16.45 0.62
N ARG A 108 4.08 16.69 1.60
CA ARG A 108 3.73 16.60 3.02
C ARG A 108 2.67 17.64 3.37
N VAL A 109 2.85 18.88 2.97
CA VAL A 109 1.88 19.97 3.21
C VAL A 109 0.53 19.62 2.58
N SER A 110 0.52 19.20 1.31
CA SER A 110 -0.71 18.81 0.62
C SER A 110 -1.44 17.64 1.31
N LYS A 111 -0.72 16.63 1.79
CA LYS A 111 -1.31 15.48 2.51
C LYS A 111 -1.77 15.81 3.93
N GLN A 112 -1.12 16.76 4.60
CA GLN A 112 -1.50 17.23 5.94
C GLN A 112 -2.65 18.22 5.89
N GLN A 113 -2.83 18.92 4.77
CA GLN A 113 -3.95 19.84 4.58
C GLN A 113 -5.25 19.08 4.40
N PHE A 114 -5.90 18.82 5.53
CA PHE A 114 -7.28 18.42 5.56
C PHE A 114 -8.17 19.67 5.31
N THR A 115 -8.57 19.88 4.05
CA THR A 115 -9.21 21.12 3.62
C THR A 115 -10.64 21.27 4.12
N ASN A 116 -11.46 20.22 4.08
CA ASN A 116 -12.87 20.27 4.49
C ASN A 116 -13.35 18.94 5.09
N ILE A 117 -14.02 18.95 6.25
CA ILE A 117 -14.85 17.82 6.75
C ILE A 117 -16.32 18.19 6.59
N ILE A 118 -17.19 17.18 6.59
CA ILE A 118 -18.62 17.35 6.79
C ILE A 118 -18.92 17.19 8.28
N HIS A 119 -19.65 18.14 8.86
CA HIS A 119 -20.10 18.06 10.24
C HIS A 119 -21.07 16.89 10.42
N PRO A 120 -20.90 16.02 11.44
CA PRO A 120 -21.68 14.79 11.59
C PRO A 120 -23.19 15.05 11.80
N SER A 121 -23.57 16.07 12.58
CA SER A 121 -24.98 16.38 12.87
C SER A 121 -25.64 17.40 11.94
N THR A 122 -24.91 18.42 11.46
CA THR A 122 -25.51 19.48 10.61
C THR A 122 -25.33 19.22 9.11
N GLY A 123 -24.43 18.31 8.72
CA GLY A 123 -24.14 18.02 7.31
C GLY A 123 -23.45 19.18 6.57
N VAL A 124 -23.04 20.24 7.28
CA VAL A 124 -22.39 21.42 6.71
C VAL A 124 -20.90 21.16 6.49
N THR A 125 -20.36 21.70 5.41
CA THR A 125 -18.93 21.65 5.11
C THR A 125 -18.14 22.58 6.04
N CYS A 126 -17.32 22.01 6.91
CA CYS A 126 -16.42 22.71 7.81
C CYS A 126 -15.07 22.98 7.12
N SER A 127 -14.83 24.24 6.77
CA SER A 127 -13.59 24.69 6.13
C SER A 127 -12.63 25.37 7.11
N SER A 128 -13.14 26.03 8.15
CA SER A 128 -12.33 26.67 9.19
C SER A 128 -11.81 25.65 10.21
N THR A 129 -10.70 25.98 10.89
CA THR A 129 -10.13 25.12 11.93
C THR A 129 -11.09 24.94 13.12
N SER A 130 -11.83 25.99 13.49
CA SER A 130 -12.78 25.94 14.61
C SER A 130 -13.91 24.95 14.33
N ASP A 131 -14.55 25.09 13.16
CA ASP A 131 -15.66 24.22 12.76
C ASP A 131 -15.19 22.77 12.60
N LYS A 132 -13.94 22.58 12.17
CA LYS A 132 -13.35 21.25 12.07
C LYS A 132 -13.20 20.57 13.44
N VAL A 133 -12.69 21.31 14.43
CA VAL A 133 -12.51 20.79 15.78
C VAL A 133 -13.87 20.47 16.41
N GLU A 134 -14.86 21.34 16.22
CA GLU A 134 -16.23 21.14 16.69
C GLU A 134 -16.87 19.88 16.09
N ALA A 135 -16.81 19.72 14.76
CA ALA A 135 -17.32 18.54 14.07
C ALA A 135 -16.66 17.24 14.55
N VAL A 136 -15.34 17.25 14.78
CA VAL A 136 -14.60 16.10 15.30
C VAL A 136 -15.03 15.79 16.73
N HIS A 137 -15.20 16.81 17.57
CA HIS A 137 -15.65 16.64 18.95
C HIS A 137 -17.04 15.99 18.99
N HIS A 138 -18.00 16.52 18.22
CA HIS A 138 -19.34 15.95 18.12
C HIS A 138 -19.32 14.50 17.65
N PHE A 139 -18.51 14.19 16.63
CA PHE A 139 -18.38 12.83 16.12
C PHE A 139 -17.91 11.86 17.20
N TYR A 140 -16.87 12.22 17.97
CA TYR A 140 -16.36 11.34 19.01
C TYR A 140 -17.26 11.27 20.24
N GLN A 141 -18.01 12.34 20.55
CA GLN A 141 -19.04 12.30 21.58
C GLN A 141 -20.13 11.28 21.23
N ASP A 142 -20.60 11.27 19.98
CA ASP A 142 -21.61 10.30 19.53
C ASP A 142 -21.05 8.87 19.50
N LEU A 143 -19.81 8.70 19.04
CA LEU A 143 -19.17 7.39 18.91
C LEU A 143 -18.96 6.69 20.25
N TYR A 144 -18.70 7.47 21.30
CA TYR A 144 -18.46 6.99 22.66
C TYR A 144 -19.64 7.27 23.61
N ALA A 145 -20.82 7.61 23.08
CA ALA A 145 -22.02 7.72 23.89
C ALA A 145 -22.43 6.34 24.41
N ASP A 146 -22.91 6.29 25.66
CA ASP A 146 -23.38 5.04 26.27
C ASP A 146 -24.56 4.46 25.48
N GLU A 147 -24.47 3.19 25.10
CA GLU A 147 -25.55 2.50 24.40
C GLU A 147 -26.72 2.28 25.37
N PRO A 148 -27.96 2.69 25.01
CA PRO A 148 -29.10 2.59 25.93
C PRO A 148 -29.37 1.12 26.28
N ILE A 149 -29.40 0.82 27.57
CA ILE A 149 -29.68 -0.52 28.08
C ILE A 149 -31.13 -0.88 27.75
N HIS A 150 -31.32 -1.64 26.67
CA HIS A 150 -32.60 -2.26 26.35
C HIS A 150 -32.93 -3.30 27.42
N HIS A 151 -33.80 -2.92 28.34
CA HIS A 151 -34.48 -3.84 29.23
C HIS A 151 -35.53 -4.58 28.40
N LEU A 152 -35.24 -5.83 28.08
CA LEU A 152 -36.19 -6.73 27.44
C LEU A 152 -37.40 -6.94 28.38
N PRO A 153 -38.64 -6.93 27.85
CA PRO A 153 -39.84 -7.23 28.62
C PRO A 153 -39.92 -8.71 29.04
#